data_AF-A0A7X7QGL3-F1
#
_entry.id   AF-A0A7X7QGL3-F1
#
_cell.length_a   1.000
_cell.length_b   1.000
_cell.length_c   1.000
_cell.angle_alpha   90.00
_cell.angle_beta   90.00
_cell.angle_gamma   90.00
#
_symmetry.space_group_name_H-M   'P 1'
#
loop_
_entity.id
_entity.type
_entity.pdbx_description
1 polymer ?
#
loop_
_entity_poly.entity_id
_entity_poly.type
_entity_poly.pdbx_seq_one_letter_code
_entity_poly.pdbx_strand_id
1 'polypeptide(L)'
;MPPVGPYPALGVGFTSENLPYNGFCERGKGIMSELYYESSGRCDVCVGVDQEWWNDNVVVPGADGTAHNFQIALDTTAANWKTTFYLDGDEVYSHTYADGNPWIQYVGFGVGDSSAGSTVDNFSLSVSEIPEPGTLALLACGLIGLLAYAWRKRR
;
A
#
# COMPACT_ATOMS: atom_id res chain seq x y z
N MET A 1 -20.58 -23.30 -1.17
CA MET A 1 -20.14 -21.98 -0.69
C MET A 1 -20.19 -22.01 0.82
N PRO A 2 -19.08 -21.81 1.54
CA PRO A 2 -19.14 -21.59 2.98
C PRO A 2 -19.98 -20.33 3.26
N PRO A 3 -20.71 -20.30 4.38
CA PRO A 3 -21.56 -19.16 4.72
C PRO A 3 -20.70 -17.92 4.95
N VAL A 4 -21.12 -16.79 4.38
CA VAL A 4 -20.53 -15.46 4.60
C VAL A 4 -20.99 -14.96 5.97
N GLY A 5 -20.47 -15.58 7.04
CA GLY A 5 -20.62 -15.06 8.39
C GLY A 5 -19.62 -13.91 8.64
N PRO A 6 -19.80 -13.09 9.68
CA PRO A 6 -18.78 -12.14 10.09
C PRO A 6 -17.58 -12.94 10.61
N TYR A 7 -16.60 -13.18 9.73
CA TYR A 7 -15.34 -13.72 10.19
C TYR A 7 -14.55 -12.59 10.85
N PRO A 8 -13.95 -12.84 12.01
CA PRO A 8 -12.89 -12.00 12.53
C PRO A 8 -11.89 -11.71 11.42
N ALA A 9 -11.58 -10.44 11.22
CA ALA A 9 -10.65 -10.07 10.18
C ALA A 9 -9.89 -8.81 10.52
N LEU A 10 -8.68 -8.73 9.98
CA LEU A 10 -7.80 -7.59 10.09
C LEU A 10 -7.58 -7.01 8.69
N GLY A 11 -7.87 -5.73 8.54
CA GLY A 11 -7.57 -4.94 7.36
C GLY A 11 -6.39 -4.01 7.61
N VAL A 12 -5.51 -3.86 6.62
CA VAL A 12 -4.47 -2.83 6.58
C VAL A 12 -4.50 -2.13 5.23
N GLY A 13 -4.35 -0.81 5.21
CA GLY A 13 -4.47 -0.09 3.95
C GLY A 13 -4.13 1.39 4.04
N PHE A 14 -4.44 2.08 2.95
CA PHE A 14 -4.36 3.53 2.87
C PHE A 14 -5.60 4.16 2.21
N THR A 15 -5.93 5.37 2.64
CA THR A 15 -7.18 6.08 2.32
C THR A 15 -6.95 7.59 2.13
N SER A 16 -7.82 8.23 1.36
CA SER A 16 -7.89 9.69 1.23
C SER A 16 -8.67 10.36 2.36
N GLU A 17 -9.49 9.61 3.08
CA GLU A 17 -10.47 10.12 4.04
C GLU A 17 -10.24 9.55 5.44
N ASN A 18 -10.57 10.33 6.46
CA ASN A 18 -10.59 9.82 7.82
C ASN A 18 -11.84 8.95 8.00
N LEU A 19 -11.67 7.63 7.99
CA LEU A 19 -12.77 6.68 8.06
C LEU A 19 -13.36 6.60 9.48
N PRO A 20 -14.69 6.59 9.65
CA PRO A 20 -15.33 6.40 10.95
C PRO A 20 -15.17 4.94 11.47
N TYR A 21 -15.73 4.67 12.66
CA TYR A 21 -15.66 3.40 13.41
C TYR A 21 -15.82 2.16 12.49
N ASN A 22 -14.99 1.12 12.69
CA ASN A 22 -14.73 -0.06 11.83
C ASN A 22 -13.72 0.12 10.68
N GLY A 23 -13.33 1.38 10.37
CA GLY A 23 -12.10 1.68 9.64
C GLY A 23 -11.98 0.97 8.29
N PHE A 24 -10.79 0.45 7.99
CA PHE A 24 -10.49 -0.22 6.72
C PHE A 24 -11.44 -1.39 6.39
N CYS A 25 -12.15 -1.99 7.35
CA CYS A 25 -12.98 -3.17 7.08
C CYS A 25 -14.44 -2.87 6.67
N GLU A 26 -14.86 -1.61 6.67
CA GLU A 26 -16.15 -1.22 6.10
C GLU A 26 -16.00 -0.93 4.60
N ARG A 27 -16.57 -1.83 3.80
CA ARG A 27 -16.78 -1.66 2.36
C ARG A 27 -17.33 -0.24 2.08
N GLY A 28 -16.49 0.68 1.58
CA GLY A 28 -16.93 2.06 1.44
C GLY A 28 -15.86 3.11 1.11
N LYS A 29 -16.37 4.32 0.84
CA LYS A 29 -15.69 5.45 0.18
C LYS A 29 -14.37 5.86 0.84
N GLY A 30 -13.39 6.17 0.00
CA GLY A 30 -12.10 6.74 0.40
C GLY A 30 -10.97 5.73 0.53
N ILE A 31 -11.27 4.43 0.68
CA ILE A 31 -10.25 3.36 0.65
C ILE A 31 -9.62 3.33 -0.73
N MET A 32 -8.30 3.47 -0.80
CA MET A 32 -7.54 3.45 -2.05
C MET A 32 -6.88 2.09 -2.29
N SER A 33 -6.44 1.45 -1.20
CA SER A 33 -5.90 0.10 -1.18
C SER A 33 -6.05 -0.50 0.21
N GLU A 34 -6.46 -1.74 0.27
CA GLU A 34 -6.57 -2.52 1.51
C GLU A 34 -6.22 -3.98 1.25
N LEU A 35 -5.45 -4.56 2.16
CA LEU A 35 -5.24 -5.99 2.31
C LEU A 35 -6.02 -6.47 3.53
N TYR A 36 -6.84 -7.49 3.34
CA TYR A 36 -7.75 -8.02 4.34
C TYR A 36 -7.49 -9.52 4.53
N TYR A 37 -7.47 -9.97 5.79
CA TYR A 37 -7.30 -11.38 6.13
C TYR A 37 -8.35 -11.82 7.13
N GLU A 38 -9.03 -12.92 6.80
CA GLU A 38 -10.07 -13.52 7.61
C GLU A 38 -9.56 -14.72 8.38
N SER A 39 -10.18 -14.91 9.54
CA SER A 39 -10.19 -16.13 10.35
C SER A 39 -10.43 -17.42 9.54
N SER A 40 -11.15 -17.33 8.42
CA SER A 40 -11.41 -18.45 7.50
C SER A 40 -10.17 -18.90 6.71
N GLY A 41 -9.05 -18.18 6.79
CA GLY A 41 -7.88 -18.36 5.94
C GLY A 41 -8.04 -17.70 4.56
N ARG A 42 -9.04 -16.83 4.39
CA ARG A 42 -9.20 -16.06 3.16
C ARG A 42 -8.41 -14.76 3.25
N CYS A 43 -7.67 -14.45 2.19
CA CYS A 43 -7.07 -13.14 1.98
C CYS A 43 -7.76 -12.46 0.80
N ASP A 44 -8.17 -11.23 1.02
CA ASP A 44 -8.87 -10.42 0.04
C ASP A 44 -8.21 -9.05 -0.10
N VAL A 45 -8.37 -8.44 -1.27
CA VAL A 45 -7.77 -7.15 -1.59
C VAL A 45 -8.81 -6.22 -2.19
N CYS A 46 -8.84 -4.99 -1.70
CA CYS A 46 -9.65 -3.91 -2.23
C CYS A 46 -8.75 -2.83 -2.84
N VAL A 47 -9.05 -2.39 -4.05
CA VAL A 47 -8.34 -1.29 -4.75
C VAL A 47 -9.34 -0.35 -5.42
N GLY A 48 -9.09 0.96 -5.33
CA GLY A 48 -9.87 1.99 -6.01
C GLY A 48 -11.05 2.55 -5.20
N VAL A 49 -11.55 3.71 -5.65
CA VAL A 49 -12.51 4.58 -4.92
C VAL A 49 -13.96 4.08 -4.90
N ASP A 50 -14.32 3.17 -5.80
CA ASP A 50 -15.72 2.76 -6.03
C ASP A 50 -16.03 1.31 -5.64
N GLN A 51 -15.28 0.74 -4.68
CA GLN A 51 -15.59 -0.56 -4.06
C GLN A 51 -15.86 -1.69 -5.09
N GLU A 52 -15.33 -1.54 -6.31
CA GLU A 52 -15.82 -2.28 -7.48
C GLU A 52 -15.05 -3.58 -7.71
N TRP A 53 -13.95 -3.77 -6.96
CA TRP A 53 -13.02 -4.88 -7.13
C TRP A 53 -12.56 -5.43 -5.78
N TRP A 54 -13.46 -6.12 -5.07
CA TRP A 54 -13.00 -7.23 -4.24
C TRP A 54 -12.56 -8.31 -5.22
N ASN A 55 -11.26 -8.38 -5.50
CA ASN A 55 -10.72 -9.57 -6.12
C ASN A 55 -10.63 -10.63 -5.03
N ASP A 56 -11.79 -11.24 -4.80
CA ASP A 56 -11.99 -12.41 -3.97
C ASP A 56 -11.00 -13.50 -4.41
N ASN A 57 -10.34 -14.09 -3.42
CA ASN A 57 -9.68 -15.39 -3.47
C ASN A 57 -8.19 -15.40 -3.83
N VAL A 58 -7.36 -14.81 -2.97
CA VAL A 58 -6.16 -15.57 -2.60
C VAL A 58 -6.49 -16.33 -1.32
N VAL A 59 -6.84 -17.61 -1.47
CA VAL A 59 -6.94 -18.50 -0.31
C VAL A 59 -5.52 -18.76 0.15
N VAL A 60 -5.12 -18.12 1.25
CA VAL A 60 -3.81 -18.35 1.86
C VAL A 60 -4.04 -19.30 3.03
N PRO A 61 -3.52 -20.53 2.98
CA PRO A 61 -3.69 -21.47 4.07
C PRO A 61 -3.20 -20.87 5.39
N GLY A 62 -4.10 -20.66 6.33
CA GLY A 62 -3.78 -20.23 7.68
C GLY A 62 -4.98 -20.49 8.59
N ALA A 63 -4.69 -20.84 9.85
CA ALA A 63 -5.70 -21.07 10.87
C ALA A 63 -5.80 -19.84 11.77
N ASP A 64 -6.96 -19.66 12.40
CA ASP A 64 -7.15 -18.71 13.50
C ASP A 64 -5.98 -18.71 14.48
N GLY A 65 -5.48 -17.52 14.81
CA GLY A 65 -4.37 -17.33 15.75
C GLY A 65 -2.97 -17.45 15.15
N THR A 66 -2.86 -17.65 13.83
CA THR A 66 -1.57 -17.57 13.12
C THR A 66 -1.19 -16.11 12.87
N ALA A 67 0.05 -15.74 13.21
CA ALA A 67 0.59 -14.42 12.88
C ALA A 67 1.02 -14.39 11.41
N HIS A 68 0.64 -13.33 10.70
CA HIS A 68 0.99 -13.10 9.30
C HIS A 68 1.69 -11.75 9.12
N ASN A 69 2.63 -11.70 8.18
CA ASN A 69 3.29 -10.46 7.79
C ASN A 69 2.57 -9.83 6.61
N PHE A 70 1.99 -8.66 6.84
CA PHE A 70 1.32 -7.88 5.81
C PHE A 70 2.28 -6.84 5.25
N GLN A 71 2.31 -6.71 3.92
CA GLN A 71 3.03 -5.62 3.27
C GLN A 71 2.24 -5.09 2.09
N ILE A 72 2.21 -3.76 1.98
CA ILE A 72 1.68 -3.04 0.83
C ILE A 72 2.79 -2.14 0.30
N ALA A 73 3.16 -2.31 -0.96
CA ALA A 73 4.14 -1.49 -1.65
C ALA A 73 3.45 -0.62 -2.70
N LEU A 74 3.65 0.69 -2.63
CA LEU A 74 3.19 1.64 -3.64
C LEU A 74 4.39 2.14 -4.45
N ASP A 75 4.44 1.77 -5.72
CA ASP A 75 5.41 2.27 -6.68
C ASP A 75 4.85 3.50 -7.40
N THR A 76 5.49 4.65 -7.18
CA THR A 76 5.11 5.95 -7.74
C THR A 76 6.04 6.44 -8.85
N THR A 77 6.95 5.58 -9.34
CA THR A 77 7.98 5.95 -10.32
C THR A 77 7.44 6.15 -11.74
N ALA A 78 6.36 5.45 -12.09
CA ALA A 78 5.70 5.56 -13.39
C ALA A 78 4.55 6.60 -13.36
N ALA A 79 4.08 7.00 -14.55
CA ALA A 79 2.96 7.94 -14.67
C ALA A 79 1.68 7.41 -13.98
N ASN A 80 1.40 6.12 -14.16
CA ASN A 80 0.35 5.41 -13.44
C ASN A 80 1.02 4.59 -12.33
N TRP A 81 0.63 4.88 -11.09
CA TRP A 81 1.17 4.20 -9.92
C TRP A 81 0.74 2.74 -9.87
N LYS A 82 1.52 1.92 -9.17
CA LYS A 82 1.22 0.50 -8.95
C LYS A 82 1.24 0.16 -7.46
N THR A 83 0.16 -0.41 -6.95
CA THR A 83 0.13 -1.03 -5.62
C THR A 83 0.38 -2.53 -5.75
N THR A 84 1.22 -3.08 -4.89
CA THR A 84 1.48 -4.52 -4.78
C THR A 84 1.29 -4.96 -3.33
N PHE A 85 0.57 -6.06 -3.15
CA PHE A 85 0.18 -6.61 -1.86
C PHE A 85 0.93 -7.91 -1.63
N TYR A 86 1.47 -8.07 -0.42
CA TYR A 86 2.20 -9.26 -0.03
C TYR A 86 1.65 -9.79 1.30
N LEU A 87 1.60 -11.11 1.40
CA LEU A 87 1.33 -11.83 2.63
C LEU A 87 2.46 -12.83 2.84
N ASP A 88 3.09 -12.76 4.02
CA ASP A 88 4.25 -13.60 4.38
C ASP A 88 5.43 -13.52 3.40
N GLY A 89 5.54 -12.39 2.68
CA GLY A 89 6.58 -12.11 1.70
C GLY A 89 6.24 -12.51 0.26
N ASP A 90 5.16 -13.25 0.05
CA ASP A 90 4.69 -13.63 -1.29
C ASP A 90 3.72 -12.58 -1.85
N GLU A 91 3.89 -12.19 -3.11
CA GLU A 91 2.94 -11.31 -3.79
C GLU A 91 1.60 -12.03 -3.95
N VAL A 92 0.55 -11.48 -3.34
CA VAL A 92 -0.81 -12.00 -3.45
C VAL A 92 -1.60 -11.29 -4.55
N TYR A 93 -1.32 -10.01 -4.79
CA TYR A 93 -2.02 -9.23 -5.81
C TYR A 93 -1.25 -7.96 -6.18
N SER A 94 -1.50 -7.43 -7.38
CA SER A 94 -1.09 -6.06 -7.73
C SER A 94 -2.09 -5.35 -8.63
N HIS A 95 -2.09 -4.01 -8.56
CA HIS A 95 -2.98 -3.14 -9.31
C HIS A 95 -2.24 -1.90 -9.82
N THR A 96 -2.49 -1.54 -11.08
CA THR A 96 -1.99 -0.30 -11.70
C THR A 96 -3.16 0.65 -11.91
N TYR A 97 -3.03 1.88 -11.41
CA TYR A 97 -4.09 2.89 -11.47
C TYR A 97 -4.18 3.55 -12.86
N ALA A 98 -4.98 2.97 -13.74
CA ALA A 98 -5.12 3.46 -15.13
C ALA A 98 -5.89 4.79 -15.24
N ASP A 99 -6.87 5.01 -14.37
CA ASP A 99 -7.83 6.12 -14.46
C ASP A 99 -7.50 7.32 -13.55
N GLY A 100 -6.29 7.31 -12.96
CA GLY A 100 -5.80 8.36 -12.08
C GLY A 100 -5.19 7.79 -10.79
N ASN A 101 -4.08 8.37 -10.37
CA ASN A 101 -3.38 7.94 -9.18
C ASN A 101 -4.17 8.29 -7.91
N PRO A 102 -4.12 7.43 -6.87
CA PRO A 102 -4.85 7.66 -5.64
C PRO A 102 -4.28 8.87 -4.88
N TRP A 103 -5.17 9.62 -4.23
CA TRP A 103 -4.78 10.61 -3.21
C TRP A 103 -4.70 9.92 -1.85
N ILE A 104 -3.54 9.96 -1.20
CA ILE A 104 -3.31 9.22 0.06
C ILE A 104 -3.07 10.21 1.19
N GLN A 105 -3.85 10.10 2.27
CA GLN A 105 -3.72 10.95 3.45
C GLN A 105 -3.47 10.13 4.73
N TYR A 106 -4.03 8.93 4.82
CA TYR A 106 -3.96 8.11 6.02
C TYR A 106 -3.55 6.68 5.68
N VAL A 107 -2.77 6.09 6.58
CA VAL A 107 -2.52 4.65 6.66
C VAL A 107 -3.15 4.17 7.95
N GLY A 108 -3.72 2.98 7.96
CA GLY A 108 -4.25 2.45 9.20
C GLY A 108 -4.69 1.00 9.12
N PHE A 109 -5.41 0.62 10.16
CA PHE A 109 -5.86 -0.74 10.40
C PHE A 109 -7.36 -0.73 10.68
N GLY A 110 -8.03 -1.81 10.32
CA GLY A 110 -9.44 -2.04 10.61
C GLY A 110 -9.65 -3.44 11.17
N VAL A 111 -10.76 -3.63 11.90
CA VAL A 111 -11.21 -4.96 12.31
C VAL A 111 -12.66 -5.11 11.83
N GLY A 112 -12.93 -6.19 11.09
CA GLY A 112 -14.25 -6.42 10.48
C GLY A 112 -15.33 -6.88 11.46
N ASP A 113 -14.93 -7.65 12.49
CA ASP A 113 -15.80 -8.04 13.60
C ASP A 113 -15.09 -7.78 14.93
N SER A 114 -15.60 -6.80 15.68
CA SER A 114 -15.09 -6.42 17.00
C SER A 114 -15.27 -7.50 18.08
N SER A 115 -15.99 -8.59 17.79
CA SER A 115 -16.21 -9.70 18.71
C SER A 115 -14.97 -10.60 18.90
N ALA A 116 -13.98 -10.49 18.01
CA ALA A 116 -12.71 -11.21 18.09
C ALA A 116 -11.53 -10.23 18.16
N GLY A 117 -10.58 -10.51 19.05
CA GLY A 117 -9.40 -9.68 19.22
C GLY A 117 -8.35 -9.95 18.14
N SER A 118 -7.99 -8.90 17.40
CA SER A 118 -6.82 -8.89 16.51
C SER A 118 -5.69 -8.08 17.15
N THR A 119 -4.46 -8.49 16.93
CA THR A 119 -3.26 -7.76 17.38
C THR A 119 -2.40 -7.39 16.19
N VAL A 120 -1.91 -6.16 16.18
CA VAL A 120 -0.94 -5.66 15.20
C VAL A 120 0.35 -5.36 15.95
N ASP A 121 1.47 -5.83 15.44
CA ASP A 121 2.80 -5.55 15.96
C ASP A 121 3.75 -5.14 14.82
N ASN A 122 4.88 -4.52 15.16
CA ASN A 122 5.96 -4.15 14.25
C ASN A 122 5.54 -3.31 13.03
N PHE A 123 4.56 -2.41 13.18
CA PHE A 123 4.19 -1.50 12.10
C PHE A 123 5.37 -0.60 11.68
N SER A 124 5.63 -0.58 10.38
CA SER A 124 6.65 0.27 9.75
C SER A 124 6.07 0.93 8.51
N LEU A 125 6.35 2.23 8.35
CA LEU A 125 6.08 2.99 7.15
C LEU A 125 7.40 3.59 6.66
N SER A 126 7.81 3.19 5.46
CA SER A 126 9.07 3.64 4.86
C SER A 126 8.86 4.14 3.45
N VAL A 127 9.57 5.20 3.09
CA VAL A 127 9.66 5.69 1.71
C VAL A 127 11.09 5.47 1.24
N SER A 128 11.28 4.77 0.12
CA SER A 128 12.58 4.73 -0.53
C SER A 128 12.80 6.07 -1.23
N GLU A 129 13.81 6.83 -0.83
CA GLU A 129 14.19 8.05 -1.53
C GLU A 129 14.52 7.71 -2.98
N ILE A 130 13.68 8.17 -3.91
CA ILE A 130 13.99 8.14 -5.34
C ILE A 130 14.86 9.38 -5.58
N PRO A 131 16.16 9.26 -5.91
CA PRO A 131 17.00 10.42 -6.15
C PRO A 131 16.35 11.25 -7.25
N GLU A 132 16.08 12.53 -6.96
CA GLU A 132 15.42 13.38 -7.95
C GLU A 132 16.29 13.43 -9.22
N PRO A 133 15.72 13.17 -10.42
CA PRO A 133 16.47 13.24 -11.68
C PRO A 133 17.20 14.57 -11.86
N GLY A 134 16.67 15.64 -11.24
CA GLY A 134 17.23 16.98 -11.25
C GLY A 134 18.50 17.16 -10.42
N THR A 135 18.70 16.44 -9.31
CA THR A 135 19.88 16.67 -8.44
C THR A 135 21.17 16.26 -9.16
N LEU A 136 21.16 15.15 -9.87
CA LEU A 136 22.30 14.70 -10.67
C LEU A 136 22.55 15.63 -11.86
N ALA A 137 21.47 16.07 -12.52
CA ALA A 137 21.58 17.02 -13.63
C ALA A 137 22.14 18.38 -13.15
N LEU A 138 21.66 18.91 -12.04
CA LEU A 138 22.14 20.16 -11.44
C LEU A 138 23.58 20.03 -10.93
N LEU A 139 23.93 18.91 -10.29
CA LEU A 139 25.29 18.62 -9.86
C LEU A 139 26.24 18.55 -11.06
N ALA A 140 25.87 17.83 -12.11
CA ALA A 140 26.67 17.71 -13.33
C ALA A 140 26.83 19.07 -14.03
N CYS A 141 25.75 19.82 -14.22
CA CYS A 141 25.79 21.16 -14.80
C CYS A 141 26.62 22.14 -13.95
N GLY A 142 26.50 22.08 -12.62
CA GLY A 142 27.29 22.87 -11.69
C GLY A 142 28.79 22.54 -11.77
N LEU A 143 29.14 21.25 -11.82
CA LEU A 143 30.53 20.79 -11.98
C LEU A 143 31.13 21.20 -13.33
N ILE A 144 30.37 21.07 -14.42
CA ILE A 144 30.80 21.52 -15.75
C ILE A 144 31.03 23.03 -15.76
N GLY A 145 30.14 23.81 -15.14
CA GLY A 145 30.29 25.26 -14.99
C GLY A 145 31.55 25.65 -14.20
N LEU A 146 31.83 24.94 -13.10
CA LEU A 146 33.04 25.13 -12.29
C LEU A 146 34.31 24.77 -13.06
N LEU A 147 34.30 23.67 -13.83
CA LEU A 147 35.40 23.25 -14.70
C LEU A 147 35.69 24.30 -15.78
N ALA A 148 34.65 24.78 -16.46
CA ALA A 148 34.77 25.83 -17.47
C ALA A 148 35.31 27.14 -16.88
N TYR A 149 34.85 27.51 -15.68
CA TYR A 149 35.35 28.69 -14.96
C TYR A 149 36.84 28.55 -14.59
N ALA A 150 37.24 27.40 -14.05
CA ALA A 150 38.62 27.12 -13.68
C ALA A 150 39.57 27.16 -14.90
N TRP A 151 39.11 26.68 -16.05
CA TRP A 151 39.86 26.77 -17.31
C TRP A 151 40.00 28.20 -17.82
N ARG A 152 38.96 29.03 -17.72
CA ARG A 152 39.04 30.44 -18.09
C ARG A 152 40.06 31.20 -17.26
N LYS A 153 40.17 30.90 -15.96
CA LYS A 153 41.07 31.62 -15.03
C LYS A 153 42.55 31.26 -15.20
N ARG A 154 42.87 30.12 -15.83
CA ARG A 154 44.26 29.67 -16.05
C ARG A 154 44.87 30.13 -17.37
N ARG A 155 44.09 30.77 -18.24
CA ARG A 155 44.59 31.50 -19.41
C ARG A 155 44.69 32.98 -19.06
#